data_AF-A0A7C0YG41-F1
#
_entry.id   AF-A0A7C0YG41-F1
#
_cell.length_a   1.000
_cell.length_b   1.000
_cell.length_c   1.000
_cell.angle_alpha   90.00
_cell.angle_beta   90.00
_cell.angle_gamma   90.00
#
_symmetry.space_group_name_H-M   'P 1'
#
loop_
_entity.id
_entity.type
_entity.pdbx_description
1 polymer ?
#
loop_
_entity_poly.entity_id
_entity_poly.type
_entity_poly.pdbx_seq_one_letter_code
_entity_poly.pdbx_strand_id
1 'polypeptide(L)'
;MRKGSGSVQIKKNKMSSLFRRSIEQRKPTRSVQMPQKDTPKKLNPEYLNEIFARVNRCPYFQLLSMQLKDLDWGTSHLEAPVQEKHMQPYGMVHGGVCASLIDAACFWAAWTKVEGDIGLTTVELKLNYLAPISEGILIARGRSIKT
;
A
#
# COMPACT_ATOMS: atom_id res chain seq x y z
N MET A 1 30.56 -15.13 -52.75
CA MET A 1 31.16 -16.47 -52.68
C MET A 1 32.33 -16.44 -51.69
N ARG A 2 32.26 -17.21 -50.58
CA ARG A 2 33.30 -17.61 -49.57
C ARG A 2 34.19 -16.50 -48.92
N LYS A 3 34.01 -16.15 -47.63
CA LYS A 3 34.53 -16.73 -46.35
C LYS A 3 36.06 -16.70 -46.14
N GLY A 4 36.50 -16.05 -45.05
CA GLY A 4 37.78 -16.21 -44.33
C GLY A 4 37.85 -15.20 -43.17
N SER A 5 37.39 -15.51 -41.95
CA SER A 5 38.13 -16.10 -40.82
C SER A 5 39.34 -15.30 -40.36
N GLY A 6 39.12 -14.37 -39.42
CA GLY A 6 40.15 -13.69 -38.63
C GLY A 6 39.72 -13.64 -37.16
N SER A 7 40.29 -14.54 -36.37
CA SER A 7 40.11 -14.67 -34.92
C SER A 7 40.80 -13.53 -34.17
N VAL A 8 40.05 -12.76 -33.36
CA VAL A 8 40.62 -11.84 -32.38
C VAL A 8 40.61 -12.51 -31.01
N GLN A 9 41.81 -12.81 -30.51
CA GLN A 9 42.05 -13.28 -29.15
C GLN A 9 41.76 -12.15 -28.15
N ILE A 10 40.76 -12.34 -27.28
CA ILE A 10 40.59 -11.48 -26.10
C ILE A 10 41.46 -12.06 -24.98
N LYS A 11 42.43 -11.25 -24.54
CA LYS A 11 43.37 -11.56 -23.47
C LYS A 11 42.62 -12.00 -22.20
N LYS A 12 42.99 -13.17 -21.67
CA LYS A 12 42.62 -13.66 -20.35
C LYS A 12 43.18 -12.71 -19.29
N ASN A 13 42.35 -11.82 -18.73
CA ASN A 13 42.72 -11.14 -17.49
C ASN A 13 42.52 -12.09 -16.31
N LYS A 14 43.60 -12.28 -15.55
CA LYS A 14 43.65 -13.02 -14.29
C LYS A 14 42.62 -12.43 -13.32
N MET A 15 41.55 -13.15 -13.11
CA MET A 15 40.59 -12.94 -12.03
C MET A 15 41.32 -13.15 -10.69
N SER A 16 41.29 -12.14 -9.83
CA SER A 16 41.97 -12.14 -8.53
C SER A 16 41.49 -13.31 -7.66
N SER A 17 42.41 -13.91 -6.91
CA SER A 17 42.16 -15.03 -6.00
C SER A 17 41.17 -14.71 -4.86
N LEU A 18 40.74 -13.45 -4.74
CA LEU A 18 39.74 -12.98 -3.79
C LEU A 18 38.29 -13.23 -4.22
N PHE A 19 38.04 -13.59 -5.48
CA PHE A 19 36.67 -13.85 -5.98
C PHE A 19 36.24 -15.33 -5.92
N ARG A 20 37.17 -16.26 -5.61
CA ARG A 20 36.88 -17.70 -5.52
C ARG A 20 36.31 -18.17 -4.18
N ARG A 21 36.32 -17.33 -3.14
CA ARG A 21 35.91 -17.74 -1.78
C ARG A 21 34.43 -17.57 -1.43
N SER A 22 33.61 -17.02 -2.34
CA SER A 22 32.19 -16.72 -2.02
C SER A 22 31.17 -17.68 -2.67
N ILE A 23 31.62 -18.69 -3.43
CA ILE A 23 30.74 -19.60 -4.19
C ILE A 23 30.61 -20.99 -3.52
N GLU A 24 31.17 -21.20 -2.32
CA GLU A 24 31.23 -22.54 -1.70
C GLU A 24 30.53 -22.66 -0.32
N GLN A 25 29.66 -21.70 0.04
CA GLN A 25 28.85 -21.79 1.26
C GLN A 25 27.33 -21.75 1.00
N ARG A 26 26.86 -22.42 -0.06
CA ARG A 26 25.43 -22.69 -0.20
C ARG A 26 25.02 -23.86 0.71
N LYS A 27 24.55 -23.52 1.90
CA LYS A 27 23.79 -24.44 2.78
C LYS A 27 22.57 -25.00 2.01
N PRO A 28 22.12 -26.24 2.32
CA PRO A 28 21.06 -26.88 1.58
C PRO A 28 19.74 -26.11 1.71
N THR A 29 19.01 -26.13 0.60
CA THR A 29 17.68 -25.59 0.32
C THR A 29 16.79 -25.44 1.56
N ARG A 30 16.52 -24.19 1.95
CA ARG A 30 15.42 -23.85 2.86
C ARG A 30 14.14 -24.25 2.12
N SER A 31 13.40 -25.21 2.65
CA SER A 31 12.06 -25.58 2.17
C SER A 31 11.26 -24.30 1.93
N VAL A 32 10.70 -24.14 0.73
CA VAL A 32 9.75 -23.05 0.44
C VAL A 32 8.54 -23.30 1.32
N GLN A 33 8.51 -22.66 2.50
CA GLN A 33 7.30 -22.56 3.29
C GLN A 33 6.34 -21.72 2.46
N MET A 34 5.24 -22.35 2.03
CA MET A 34 4.09 -21.61 1.50
C MET A 34 3.74 -20.49 2.47
N PRO A 35 3.35 -19.28 1.99
CA PRO A 35 3.01 -18.19 2.88
C PRO A 35 1.94 -18.69 3.85
N GLN A 36 2.26 -18.63 5.15
CA GLN A 36 1.30 -19.00 6.16
C GLN A 36 0.09 -18.08 5.99
N LYS A 37 -1.09 -18.69 5.88
CA LYS A 37 -2.35 -17.98 5.72
C LYS A 37 -2.50 -17.11 6.97
N ASP A 38 -2.33 -15.80 6.81
CA ASP A 38 -2.47 -14.82 7.90
C ASP A 38 -3.80 -15.10 8.61
N THR A 39 -3.72 -15.70 9.79
CA THR A 39 -4.91 -15.99 10.58
C THR A 39 -5.41 -14.66 11.11
N PRO A 40 -6.67 -14.27 10.86
CA PRO A 40 -7.16 -12.96 11.26
C PRO A 40 -7.04 -12.81 12.78
N LYS A 41 -6.17 -11.89 13.24
CA LYS A 41 -6.11 -11.51 14.65
C LYS A 41 -7.26 -10.56 14.92
N LYS A 42 -8.08 -10.87 15.92
CA LYS A 42 -9.16 -9.99 16.35
C LYS A 42 -8.58 -8.74 17.01
N LEU A 43 -8.97 -7.56 16.53
CA LEU A 43 -8.56 -6.27 17.11
C LEU A 43 -9.28 -6.03 18.44
N ASN A 44 -8.61 -5.35 19.37
CA ASN A 44 -9.18 -4.96 20.67
C ASN A 44 -10.31 -3.93 20.47
N PRO A 45 -11.57 -4.22 20.87
CA PRO A 45 -12.69 -3.30 20.66
C PRO A 45 -12.59 -1.96 21.38
N GLU A 46 -12.12 -1.94 22.63
CA GLU A 46 -11.94 -0.70 23.40
C GLU A 46 -10.94 0.22 22.72
N TYR A 47 -9.84 -0.35 22.21
CA TYR A 47 -8.83 0.38 21.47
C TYR A 47 -9.37 0.92 20.14
N LEU A 48 -10.18 0.13 19.41
CA LEU A 48 -10.82 0.60 18.18
C LEU A 48 -11.72 1.81 18.41
N ASN A 49 -12.46 1.85 19.52
CA ASN A 49 -13.31 3.00 19.86
C ASN A 49 -12.48 4.28 20.06
N GLU A 50 -11.34 4.19 20.75
CA GLU A 50 -10.42 5.32 20.91
C GLU A 50 -9.85 5.79 19.57
N ILE A 51 -9.46 4.85 18.71
CA ILE A 51 -8.97 5.14 17.35
C ILE A 51 -10.06 5.83 16.55
N PHE A 52 -11.29 5.31 16.50
CA PHE A 52 -12.39 5.97 15.79
C PHE A 52 -12.64 7.38 16.31
N ALA A 53 -12.66 7.58 17.63
CA ALA A 53 -12.86 8.90 18.23
C ALA A 53 -11.71 9.87 17.88
N ARG A 54 -10.47 9.41 17.82
CA ARG A 54 -9.31 10.24 17.49
C ARG A 54 -9.24 10.57 16.00
N VAL A 55 -9.38 9.56 15.15
CA VAL A 55 -9.28 9.67 13.69
C VAL A 55 -10.39 10.54 13.14
N ASN A 56 -11.64 10.27 13.53
CA ASN A 56 -12.78 11.00 13.01
C ASN A 56 -12.80 12.45 13.49
N ARG A 57 -12.15 12.80 14.59
CA ARG A 57 -12.00 14.19 15.06
C ARG A 57 -10.77 14.90 14.50
N CYS A 58 -9.91 14.23 13.74
CA CYS A 58 -8.71 14.88 13.24
C CYS A 58 -9.09 15.97 12.20
N PRO A 59 -8.35 17.10 12.15
CA PRO A 59 -8.74 18.23 11.31
C PRO A 59 -8.90 17.88 9.83
N TYR A 60 -8.06 16.99 9.30
CA TYR A 60 -8.12 16.60 7.90
C TYR A 60 -9.35 15.74 7.56
N PHE A 61 -9.73 14.81 8.44
CA PHE A 61 -10.97 14.04 8.28
C PHE A 61 -12.20 14.95 8.35
N GLN A 62 -12.21 15.90 9.28
CA GLN A 62 -13.28 16.90 9.38
C GLN A 62 -13.35 17.80 8.15
N LEU A 63 -12.20 18.24 7.64
CA LEU A 63 -12.09 19.08 6.45
C LEU A 63 -12.78 18.42 5.24
N LEU A 64 -12.52 17.13 5.02
CA LEU A 64 -13.09 16.36 3.90
C LEU A 64 -14.35 15.55 4.26
N SER A 65 -14.91 15.76 5.46
CA SER A 65 -16.06 15.01 5.97
C SER A 65 -15.89 13.48 5.91
N MET A 66 -14.67 12.99 6.03
CA MET A 66 -14.37 11.56 6.07
C MET A 66 -14.66 10.97 7.44
N GLN A 67 -15.16 9.74 7.45
CA GLN A 67 -15.40 8.95 8.64
C GLN A 67 -14.84 7.55 8.44
N LEU A 68 -13.99 7.12 9.37
CA LEU A 68 -13.64 5.72 9.55
C LEU A 68 -14.82 5.02 10.24
N LYS A 69 -15.46 4.13 9.51
CA LYS A 69 -16.70 3.43 9.89
C LYS A 69 -16.44 2.05 10.46
N ASP A 70 -15.43 1.38 9.93
CA ASP A 70 -15.09 0.01 10.32
C ASP A 70 -13.60 -0.28 10.10
N LEU A 71 -13.09 -1.18 10.94
CA LEU A 71 -11.73 -1.71 10.91
C LEU A 71 -11.75 -3.18 11.31
N ASP A 72 -11.14 -4.01 10.48
CA ASP A 72 -10.89 -5.42 10.79
C ASP A 72 -9.50 -5.82 10.27
N TRP A 73 -9.03 -7.01 10.57
CA TRP A 73 -7.69 -7.47 10.23
C TRP A 73 -7.41 -7.38 8.72
N GLY A 74 -6.60 -6.40 8.34
CA GLY A 74 -6.24 -6.11 6.95
C GLY A 74 -7.31 -5.38 6.15
N THR A 75 -8.38 -4.86 6.75
CA THR A 75 -9.47 -4.18 6.02
C THR A 75 -9.97 -2.93 6.73
N SER A 76 -10.50 -1.99 5.96
CA SER A 76 -11.10 -0.76 6.47
C SER A 76 -12.32 -0.35 5.64
N HIS A 77 -13.20 0.44 6.25
CA HIS A 77 -14.32 1.07 5.59
C HIS A 77 -14.39 2.54 5.98
N LEU A 78 -14.33 3.43 4.98
CA LEU A 78 -14.50 4.86 5.16
C LEU A 78 -15.65 5.39 4.30
N GLU A 79 -16.32 6.40 4.83
CA GLU A 79 -17.40 7.13 4.16
C GLU A 79 -17.11 8.63 4.15
N ALA A 80 -17.53 9.33 3.10
CA ALA A 80 -17.55 10.79 3.06
C ALA A 80 -18.81 11.29 2.33
N PRO A 81 -19.76 11.93 3.03
CA PRO A 81 -20.88 12.59 2.38
C PRO A 81 -20.39 13.68 1.43
N VAL A 82 -20.92 13.71 0.20
CA VAL A 82 -20.60 14.75 -0.78
C VAL A 82 -21.20 16.08 -0.32
N GLN A 83 -20.42 17.15 -0.41
CA GLN A 83 -20.78 18.50 0.02
C GLN A 83 -20.22 19.52 -0.96
N GLU A 84 -20.76 20.74 -0.97
CA GLU A 84 -20.31 21.82 -1.87
C GLU A 84 -18.79 22.09 -1.76
N LYS A 85 -18.23 22.01 -0.55
CA LYS A 85 -16.78 22.17 -0.31
C LYS A 85 -15.90 21.13 -1.01
N HIS A 86 -16.48 20.05 -1.54
CA HIS A 86 -15.77 19.01 -2.27
C HIS A 86 -15.77 19.24 -3.78
N MET A 87 -16.50 20.25 -4.27
CA MET A 87 -16.68 20.47 -5.70
C MET A 87 -15.44 21.12 -6.33
N GLN A 88 -15.11 20.68 -7.54
CA GLN A 88 -14.24 21.38 -8.46
C GLN A 88 -15.08 22.36 -9.31
N PRO A 89 -14.46 23.33 -10.03
CA PRO A 89 -15.16 24.43 -10.73
C PRO A 89 -16.31 24.07 -11.68
N TYR A 90 -16.39 22.83 -12.15
CA TYR A 90 -17.46 22.31 -13.02
C TYR A 90 -18.56 21.55 -12.25
N GLY A 91 -18.65 21.71 -10.92
CA GLY A 91 -19.75 21.13 -10.12
C GLY A 91 -19.67 19.62 -9.90
N MET A 92 -18.49 19.04 -10.02
CA MET A 92 -18.22 17.62 -9.70
C MET A 92 -17.29 17.54 -8.51
N VAL A 93 -17.25 16.41 -7.80
CA VAL A 93 -16.27 16.16 -6.73
C VAL A 93 -14.84 16.26 -7.30
N HIS A 94 -13.99 17.05 -6.66
CA HIS A 94 -12.57 17.15 -7.02
C HIS A 94 -11.89 15.79 -6.83
N GLY A 95 -11.10 15.34 -7.81
CA GLY A 95 -10.44 14.03 -7.76
C GLY A 95 -9.59 13.82 -6.50
N GLY A 96 -8.99 14.89 -5.99
CA GLY A 96 -8.26 14.89 -4.72
C GLY A 96 -9.09 14.42 -3.51
N VAL A 97 -10.39 14.67 -3.46
CA VAL A 97 -11.26 14.17 -2.38
C VAL A 97 -11.35 12.64 -2.43
N CYS A 98 -11.55 12.08 -3.62
CA CYS A 98 -11.54 10.63 -3.84
C CYS A 98 -10.17 10.03 -3.54
N ALA A 99 -9.09 10.68 -3.98
CA ALA A 99 -7.73 10.24 -3.72
C ALA A 99 -7.43 10.17 -2.21
N SER A 100 -7.79 11.22 -1.45
CA SER A 100 -7.61 11.26 0.01
C SER A 100 -8.42 10.19 0.73
N LEU A 101 -9.68 9.95 0.30
CA LEU A 101 -10.53 8.92 0.89
C LEU A 101 -9.98 7.51 0.62
N ILE A 102 -9.49 7.26 -0.61
CA ILE A 102 -8.87 5.99 -0.99
C ILE A 102 -7.55 5.77 -0.26
N ASP A 103 -6.70 6.80 -0.18
CA ASP A 103 -5.44 6.75 0.57
C ASP A 103 -5.68 6.37 2.03
N ALA A 104 -6.60 7.08 2.70
CA ALA A 104 -6.96 6.81 4.08
C ALA A 104 -7.49 5.39 4.26
N ALA A 105 -8.33 4.89 3.35
CA ALA A 105 -8.80 3.52 3.40
C ALA A 105 -7.66 2.50 3.30
N CYS A 106 -6.75 2.67 2.33
CA CYS A 106 -5.58 1.80 2.18
C CYS A 106 -4.67 1.85 3.40
N PHE A 107 -4.38 3.05 3.91
CA PHE A 107 -3.57 3.26 5.11
C PHE A 107 -4.15 2.51 6.31
N TRP A 108 -5.43 2.71 6.61
CA TRP A 108 -6.09 2.11 7.76
C TRP A 108 -6.21 0.59 7.64
N ALA A 109 -6.40 0.05 6.43
CA ALA A 109 -6.36 -1.39 6.21
C ALA A 109 -4.96 -1.97 6.48
N ALA A 110 -3.89 -1.30 6.04
CA ALA A 110 -2.51 -1.72 6.32
C ALA A 110 -2.14 -1.58 7.80
N TRP A 111 -2.58 -0.51 8.44
CA TRP A 111 -2.30 -0.20 9.85
C TRP A 111 -2.72 -1.30 10.80
N THR A 112 -3.86 -1.96 10.54
CA THR A 112 -4.33 -3.09 11.38
C THR A 112 -3.37 -4.27 11.44
N LYS A 113 -2.42 -4.38 10.50
CA LYS A 113 -1.46 -5.48 10.41
C LYS A 113 -0.04 -5.08 10.88
N VAL A 114 0.17 -3.84 11.28
CA VAL A 114 1.46 -3.38 11.79
C VAL A 114 1.59 -3.72 13.27
N GLU A 115 2.74 -4.26 13.65
CA GLU A 115 3.02 -4.67 15.03
C GLU A 115 3.78 -3.58 15.79
N GLY A 116 3.39 -3.37 17.06
CA GLY A 116 4.08 -2.46 17.99
C GLY A 116 3.95 -0.98 17.64
N ASP A 117 4.91 -0.18 18.11
CA ASP A 117 4.92 1.29 17.99
C ASP A 117 5.46 1.79 16.63
N ILE A 118 5.34 0.99 15.57
CA ILE A 118 5.85 1.35 14.24
C ILE A 118 4.82 2.24 13.54
N GLY A 119 5.27 3.44 13.13
CA GLY A 119 4.47 4.34 12.30
C GLY A 119 4.40 3.88 10.84
N LEU A 120 3.28 4.18 10.18
CA LEU A 120 3.11 4.02 8.73
C LEU A 120 3.12 5.37 8.03
N THR A 121 3.56 5.38 6.79
CA THR A 121 3.38 6.50 5.87
C THR A 121 3.12 5.98 4.46
N THR A 122 2.24 6.65 3.71
CA THR A 122 2.05 6.36 2.29
C THR A 122 3.33 6.74 1.54
N VAL A 123 3.86 5.81 0.74
CA VAL A 123 5.04 6.04 -0.12
C VAL A 123 4.60 6.50 -1.52
N GLU A 124 3.56 5.89 -2.05
CA GLU A 124 2.98 6.18 -3.36
C GLU A 124 1.48 5.90 -3.34
N LEU A 125 0.74 6.55 -4.25
CA LEU A 125 -0.64 6.21 -4.55
C LEU A 125 -0.86 6.28 -6.06
N LYS A 126 -1.36 5.18 -6.63
CA LYS A 126 -1.95 5.14 -7.98
C LYS A 126 -3.44 4.83 -7.91
N LEU A 127 -4.25 5.67 -8.55
CA LEU A 127 -5.68 5.43 -8.74
C LEU A 127 -6.11 5.68 -10.20
N ASN A 128 -7.32 5.24 -10.54
CA ASN A 128 -7.98 5.56 -11.81
C ASN A 128 -9.38 6.10 -11.48
N TYR A 129 -9.79 7.19 -12.12
CA TYR A 129 -11.14 7.73 -12.01
C TYR A 129 -12.00 7.15 -13.13
N LEU A 130 -13.10 6.48 -12.77
CA LEU A 130 -13.93 5.75 -13.73
C LEU A 130 -15.19 6.51 -14.14
N ALA A 131 -15.70 7.39 -13.25
CA ALA A 131 -16.89 8.19 -13.48
C ALA A 131 -16.84 9.49 -12.66
N PRO A 132 -17.48 10.58 -13.10
CA PRO A 132 -17.68 11.78 -12.30
C PRO A 132 -18.69 11.54 -11.17
N ILE A 133 -18.62 12.37 -10.13
CA ILE A 133 -19.49 12.28 -8.94
C ILE A 133 -19.99 13.69 -8.62
N SER A 134 -21.29 13.85 -8.40
CA SER A 134 -21.91 15.14 -8.07
C SER A 134 -22.66 15.14 -6.73
N GLU A 135 -23.02 13.97 -6.20
CA GLU A 135 -23.83 13.85 -4.98
C GLU A 135 -23.68 12.48 -4.31
N GLY A 136 -24.36 12.29 -3.18
CA GLY A 136 -24.42 11.03 -2.45
C GLY A 136 -23.34 10.87 -1.38
N ILE A 137 -22.96 9.62 -1.12
CA ILE A 137 -21.93 9.27 -0.13
C ILE A 137 -20.82 8.52 -0.86
N LEU A 138 -19.61 9.05 -0.76
CA LEU A 138 -18.40 8.35 -1.22
C LEU A 138 -18.10 7.23 -0.24
N ILE A 139 -17.91 6.01 -0.76
CA ILE A 139 -17.58 4.84 0.04
C ILE A 139 -16.24 4.29 -0.44
N ALA A 140 -15.26 4.20 0.47
CA ALA A 140 -13.97 3.56 0.20
C ALA A 140 -13.77 2.35 1.11
N ARG A 141 -13.29 1.26 0.52
CA ARG A 141 -12.96 0.03 1.22
C ARG A 141 -11.50 -0.31 0.99
N GLY A 142 -10.72 -0.38 2.07
CA GLY A 142 -9.32 -0.77 2.02
C GLY A 142 -9.16 -2.26 2.25
N ARG A 143 -8.18 -2.87 1.55
CA ARG A 143 -7.72 -4.23 1.83
C ARG A 143 -6.20 -4.30 1.69
N SER A 144 -5.52 -4.68 2.76
CA SER A 144 -4.10 -5.00 2.74
C SER A 144 -3.86 -6.30 1.96
N ILE A 145 -3.03 -6.22 0.92
CA ILE A 145 -2.74 -7.36 0.04
C ILE A 145 -1.55 -8.18 0.56
N LYS A 146 -0.53 -7.49 1.09
CA LYS A 146 0.69 -8.10 1.62
C LYS A 146 1.24 -7.23 2.73
N THR A 147 1.77 -7.86 3.77
CA THR A 147 2.38 -7.19 4.93
C THR A 147 3.62 -7.96 5.31
#